data_AF-R8DBZ0-F1
#
_entry.id   AF-R8DBZ0-F1
#
_cell.length_a   1.000
_cell.length_b   1.000
_cell.length_c   1.000
_cell.angle_alpha   90.00
_cell.angle_beta   90.00
_cell.angle_gamma   90.00
#
_symmetry.space_group_name_H-M   'P 1'
#
loop_
_entity.id
_entity.type
_entity.pdbx_description
1 polymer ?
#
loop_
_entity_poly.entity_id
_entity_poly.type
_entity_poly.pdbx_seq_one_letter_code
_entity_poly.pdbx_strand_id
1 'polypeptide(L)'
;MTNIVKIRASVFIPMSWTEAKKDMETGKVIQFEGDSREFTPHAVNTMRSRVEQEVVVDLYKEEVFSYANTGITTEKITNPDGSVNKRTGKASTENIVCTHIVWNSDGVQFKMSASASNPLNVYAPPVDYLLTVCVKKDGSIDIQGEHDGFPCFEFYKQVDFGLFEQIYTHDFRETGDTAAALGGEMDYSFTKRL
;
A
#
# COMPACT_ATOMS: atom_id res chain seq x y z
N MET A 1 -4.45 20.78 22.10
CA MET A 1 -5.62 20.06 21.57
C MET A 1 -5.23 19.63 20.17
N THR A 2 -5.35 18.34 19.89
CA THR A 2 -5.01 17.80 18.57
C THR A 2 -6.11 18.16 17.58
N ASN A 3 -5.75 18.71 16.43
CA ASN A 3 -6.74 19.12 15.43
C ASN A 3 -6.74 18.18 14.23
N ILE A 4 -5.56 17.75 13.78
CA ILE A 4 -5.42 16.97 12.55
C ILE A 4 -4.63 15.70 12.85
N VAL A 5 -5.18 14.56 12.44
CA VAL A 5 -4.50 13.27 12.44
C VAL A 5 -4.52 12.69 11.04
N LYS A 6 -3.35 12.48 10.46
CA LYS A 6 -3.16 11.80 9.17
C LYS A 6 -2.70 10.36 9.42
N ILE A 7 -3.35 9.41 8.74
CA ILE A 7 -2.88 8.03 8.57
C ILE A 7 -2.44 7.86 7.12
N ARG A 8 -1.21 7.40 6.92
CA ARG A 8 -0.62 7.10 5.62
C ARG A 8 -0.43 5.59 5.50
N ALA A 9 -0.85 5.03 4.36
CA ALA A 9 -0.59 3.66 3.95
C ALA A 9 0.16 3.67 2.61
N SER A 10 1.18 2.83 2.50
CA SER A 10 1.93 2.65 1.26
C SER A 10 2.33 1.20 1.09
N VAL A 11 2.23 0.73 -0.14
CA VAL A 11 2.67 -0.61 -0.57
C VAL A 11 3.72 -0.42 -1.64
N PHE A 12 4.86 -1.09 -1.55
CA PHE A 12 5.95 -0.89 -2.51
C PHE A 12 6.82 -2.14 -2.70
N ILE A 13 7.51 -2.20 -3.85
CA ILE A 13 8.52 -3.20 -4.16
C ILE A 13 9.89 -2.54 -4.00
N PRO A 14 10.75 -2.96 -3.05
CA PRO A 14 11.99 -2.26 -2.73
C PRO A 14 13.02 -2.31 -3.87
N MET A 15 13.02 -3.37 -4.67
CA MET A 15 13.96 -3.56 -5.78
C MET A 15 13.58 -2.69 -7.00
N SER A 16 14.53 -2.45 -7.90
CA SER A 16 14.25 -1.77 -9.17
C SER A 16 13.49 -2.63 -10.18
N TRP A 17 13.70 -3.95 -10.13
CA TRP A 17 12.99 -4.93 -10.94
C TRP A 17 12.68 -6.15 -10.08
N THR A 18 11.50 -6.74 -10.25
CA THR A 18 11.17 -8.02 -9.64
C THR A 18 12.11 -9.11 -10.14
N GLU A 19 12.14 -10.24 -9.42
CA GLU A 19 12.81 -11.44 -9.89
C GLU A 19 12.33 -11.84 -11.29
N ALA A 20 13.28 -12.33 -12.08
CA ALA A 20 13.06 -12.72 -13.45
C ALA A 20 12.27 -14.04 -13.51
N LYS A 21 11.11 -14.01 -14.16
CA LYS A 21 10.34 -15.22 -14.47
C LYS A 21 10.54 -15.60 -15.93
N LYS A 22 11.11 -16.78 -16.17
CA LYS A 22 11.29 -17.33 -17.51
C LYS A 22 10.09 -18.18 -17.90
N ASP A 23 9.47 -17.84 -19.02
CA ASP A 23 8.53 -18.71 -19.70
C ASP A 23 9.32 -19.80 -20.43
N MET A 24 9.07 -21.07 -20.07
CA MET A 24 9.79 -22.22 -20.62
C MET A 24 9.34 -22.60 -22.03
N GLU A 25 8.13 -22.20 -22.45
CA GLU A 25 7.60 -22.47 -23.78
C GLU A 25 8.16 -21.45 -24.78
N THR A 26 8.10 -20.16 -24.45
CA THR A 26 8.53 -19.08 -25.36
C THR A 26 9.99 -18.68 -25.18
N GLY A 27 10.63 -19.09 -24.08
CA GLY A 27 11.99 -18.69 -23.70
C GLY A 27 12.10 -17.23 -23.23
N LYS A 28 10.99 -16.49 -23.18
CA LYS A 28 10.96 -15.07 -22.76
C LYS A 28 11.20 -14.94 -21.26
N VAL A 29 11.84 -13.84 -20.87
CA VAL A 29 12.05 -13.47 -19.47
C VAL A 29 11.24 -12.23 -19.15
N ILE A 30 10.41 -12.29 -18.12
CA ILE A 30 9.50 -11.23 -17.69
C ILE A 30 9.94 -10.70 -16.33
N GLN A 31 9.97 -9.37 -16.21
CA GLN A 31 10.18 -8.64 -14.96
C GLN A 31 9.21 -7.45 -14.88
N PHE A 32 8.85 -7.05 -13.67
CA PHE A 32 8.12 -5.82 -13.41
C PHE A 32 9.02 -4.80 -12.72
N GLU A 33 8.85 -3.52 -13.05
CA GLU A 33 9.55 -2.43 -12.37
C GLU A 33 9.02 -2.30 -10.93
N GLY A 34 9.95 -2.22 -9.98
CA GLY A 34 9.65 -1.89 -8.59
C GLY A 34 9.92 -0.41 -8.31
N ASP A 35 10.01 -0.07 -7.03
CA ASP A 35 9.99 1.31 -6.56
C ASP A 35 11.39 1.83 -6.15
N SER A 36 12.42 0.97 -6.17
CA SER A 36 13.83 1.32 -5.92
C SER A 36 14.04 2.17 -4.65
N ARG A 37 13.41 1.76 -3.54
CA ARG A 37 13.47 2.51 -2.28
C ARG A 37 13.38 1.57 -1.08
N GLU A 38 13.69 2.13 0.07
CA GLU A 38 13.42 1.51 1.37
C GLU A 38 12.22 2.19 2.04
N PHE A 39 11.90 1.72 3.25
CA PHE A 39 10.84 2.27 4.08
C PHE A 39 11.02 3.76 4.33
N THR A 40 9.98 4.56 4.05
CA THR A 40 10.02 6.00 4.27
C THR A 40 8.62 6.61 4.28
N PRO A 41 8.31 7.48 5.26
CA PRO A 41 7.04 8.20 5.23
C PRO A 41 6.97 9.28 4.13
N HIS A 42 8.10 9.61 3.49
CA HIS A 42 8.24 10.73 2.56
C HIS A 42 8.11 10.32 1.07
N ALA A 43 7.26 9.33 0.77
CA ALA A 43 7.04 8.84 -0.60
C ALA A 43 5.79 9.44 -1.29
N VAL A 44 5.09 10.39 -0.66
CA VAL A 44 3.89 11.05 -1.19
C VAL A 44 4.09 11.60 -2.60
N ASN A 45 3.22 11.24 -3.56
CA ASN A 45 3.26 11.75 -4.94
C ASN A 45 4.57 11.48 -5.71
N THR A 46 5.41 10.57 -5.23
CA THR A 46 6.71 10.26 -5.88
C THR A 46 6.61 9.20 -6.97
N MET A 47 5.44 8.55 -7.11
CA MET A 47 5.22 7.37 -7.95
C MET A 47 6.06 6.15 -7.58
N ARG A 48 6.67 6.14 -6.38
CA ARG A 48 7.44 5.02 -5.83
C ARG A 48 6.61 4.17 -4.88
N SER A 49 5.38 3.87 -5.26
CA SER A 49 4.50 2.94 -4.52
C SER A 49 3.60 2.22 -5.51
N ARG A 50 3.19 1.00 -5.19
CA ARG A 50 2.16 0.24 -5.92
C ARG A 50 0.77 0.77 -5.57
N VAL A 51 0.54 0.93 -4.26
CA VAL A 51 -0.64 1.57 -3.69
C VAL A 51 -0.19 2.68 -2.74
N GLU A 52 -0.88 3.80 -2.80
CA GLU A 52 -0.71 4.92 -1.89
C GLU A 52 -2.08 5.41 -1.42
N GLN A 53 -2.27 5.52 -0.11
CA GLN A 53 -3.50 6.03 0.48
C GLN A 53 -3.18 6.93 1.68
N GLU A 54 -3.87 8.05 1.80
CA GLU A 54 -3.85 8.90 2.99
C GLU A 54 -5.27 9.17 3.46
N VAL A 55 -5.51 9.08 4.76
CA VAL A 55 -6.74 9.55 5.40
C VAL A 55 -6.39 10.61 6.42
N VAL A 56 -7.04 11.76 6.31
CA VAL A 56 -6.87 12.91 7.20
C VAL A 56 -8.15 13.13 7.97
N VAL A 57 -8.09 12.94 9.29
CA VAL A 57 -9.13 13.30 10.23
C VAL A 57 -8.88 14.73 10.69
N ASP A 58 -9.83 15.62 10.39
CA ASP A 58 -9.87 16.99 10.91
C ASP A 58 -10.88 17.00 12.08
N LEU A 59 -10.35 16.87 13.30
CA LEU A 59 -11.13 16.89 14.55
C LEU A 59 -11.76 18.25 14.84
N TYR A 60 -11.23 19.32 14.25
CA TYR A 60 -11.78 20.66 14.40
C TYR A 60 -13.03 20.85 13.53
N LYS A 61 -13.02 20.30 12.31
CA LYS A 61 -14.17 20.34 11.39
C LYS A 61 -15.13 19.17 11.53
N GLU A 62 -14.75 18.13 12.27
CA GLU A 62 -15.43 16.83 12.29
C GLU A 62 -15.55 16.21 10.87
N GLU A 63 -14.48 16.35 10.07
CA GLU A 63 -14.42 15.86 8.70
C GLU A 63 -13.32 14.81 8.51
N VAL A 64 -13.54 13.89 7.56
CA VAL A 64 -12.56 12.89 7.14
C VAL A 64 -12.34 13.02 5.64
N PHE A 65 -11.09 13.27 5.25
CA PHE A 65 -10.67 13.37 3.86
C PHE A 65 -9.82 12.17 3.50
N SER A 66 -9.93 11.69 2.25
CA SER A 66 -9.12 10.60 1.75
C SER A 66 -8.48 10.92 0.41
N TYR A 67 -7.24 10.50 0.24
CA TYR A 67 -6.50 10.48 -1.02
C TYR A 67 -6.10 9.03 -1.32
N ALA A 68 -6.15 8.66 -2.60
CA ALA A 68 -5.75 7.35 -3.08
C ALA A 68 -5.07 7.48 -4.44
N ASN A 69 -4.04 6.68 -4.67
CA ASN A 69 -3.35 6.60 -5.94
C ASN A 69 -2.67 5.22 -6.11
N THR A 70 -2.41 4.87 -7.36
CA THR A 70 -1.64 3.69 -7.75
C THR A 70 -0.40 4.12 -8.48
N GLY A 71 0.69 3.35 -8.38
CA GLY A 71 1.83 3.63 -9.23
C GLY A 71 1.66 3.13 -10.67
N ILE A 72 2.65 3.40 -11.51
CA ILE A 72 2.70 2.85 -12.87
C ILE A 72 3.31 1.44 -12.80
N THR A 73 2.67 0.50 -13.48
CA THR A 73 3.22 -0.83 -13.73
C THR A 73 3.99 -0.78 -15.05
N THR A 74 5.28 -1.10 -15.00
CA THR A 74 6.10 -1.29 -16.19
C THR A 74 6.51 -2.77 -16.26
N GLU A 75 6.10 -3.46 -17.32
CA GLU A 75 6.57 -4.81 -17.63
C GLU A 75 7.74 -4.72 -18.62
N LYS A 76 8.79 -5.48 -18.37
CA LYS A 76 9.93 -5.65 -19.25
C LYS A 76 10.00 -7.11 -19.69
N ILE A 77 9.97 -7.32 -21.01
CA ILE A 77 10.06 -8.63 -21.65
C ILE A 77 11.38 -8.69 -22.40
N THR A 78 12.27 -9.61 -22.00
CA THR A 78 13.48 -9.94 -22.74
C THR A 78 13.21 -11.19 -23.59
N ASN A 79 13.33 -11.06 -24.91
CA ASN A 79 13.13 -12.17 -25.85
C ASN A 79 14.37 -13.09 -25.89
N PRO A 80 14.25 -14.32 -26.43
CA PRO A 80 15.39 -15.25 -26.54
C PRO A 80 16.58 -14.71 -27.34
N ASP A 81 16.35 -13.77 -28.27
CA ASP A 81 17.37 -13.09 -29.06
C ASP A 81 18.06 -11.93 -28.32
N GLY A 82 17.67 -11.66 -27.06
CA GLY A 82 18.18 -10.59 -26.23
C GLY A 82 17.49 -9.23 -26.44
N SER A 83 16.57 -9.10 -27.40
CA SER A 83 15.81 -7.87 -27.58
C SER A 83 14.86 -7.61 -26.41
N VAL A 84 14.66 -6.33 -26.06
CA VAL A 84 13.87 -5.93 -24.89
C VAL A 84 12.67 -5.09 -25.32
N ASN A 85 11.48 -5.53 -24.92
CA ASN A 85 10.22 -4.80 -25.07
C ASN A 85 9.71 -4.34 -23.70
N LYS A 86 9.06 -3.17 -23.65
CA LYS A 86 8.41 -2.67 -22.44
C LYS A 86 6.94 -2.34 -22.68
N ARG A 87 6.10 -2.61 -21.68
CA ARG A 87 4.69 -2.20 -21.64
C ARG A 87 4.43 -1.44 -20.35
N THR A 88 3.54 -0.46 -20.39
CA THR A 88 3.16 0.32 -19.21
C THR A 88 1.64 0.34 -19.05
N GLY A 89 1.19 0.38 -17.81
CA GLY A 89 -0.22 0.50 -17.44
C GLY A 89 -0.35 1.11 -16.05
N LYS A 90 -1.55 1.55 -15.68
CA LYS A 90 -1.83 2.10 -14.36
C LYS A 90 -3.07 1.39 -13.79
N ALA A 91 -2.94 0.85 -12.60
CA ALA A 91 -4.03 0.17 -11.91
C ALA A 91 -5.15 1.17 -11.56
N SER A 92 -6.40 0.72 -11.56
CA SER A 92 -7.53 1.53 -11.09
C SER A 92 -7.37 1.84 -9.59
N THR A 93 -7.88 3.00 -9.17
CA THR A 93 -7.97 3.38 -7.74
C THR A 93 -9.35 3.10 -7.15
N GLU A 94 -10.27 2.49 -7.91
CA GLU A 94 -11.68 2.32 -7.53
C GLU A 94 -11.88 1.56 -6.21
N ASN A 95 -10.99 0.61 -5.90
CA ASN A 95 -11.05 -0.22 -4.70
C ASN A 95 -10.04 0.22 -3.62
N ILE A 96 -9.55 1.46 -3.68
CA ILE A 96 -8.73 2.08 -2.64
C ILE A 96 -9.59 3.14 -1.94
N VAL A 97 -10.22 2.76 -0.84
CA VAL A 97 -11.36 3.48 -0.26
C VAL A 97 -11.22 3.69 1.25
N CYS A 98 -11.80 4.78 1.74
CA CYS A 98 -12.07 5.02 3.14
C CYS A 98 -13.58 4.91 3.37
N THR A 99 -14.01 3.99 4.23
CA THR A 99 -15.42 3.65 4.43
C THR A 99 -15.77 3.55 5.92
N HIS A 100 -17.05 3.33 6.22
CA HIS A 100 -17.54 3.08 7.59
C HIS A 100 -17.14 4.18 8.59
N ILE A 101 -17.19 5.44 8.17
CA ILE A 101 -16.85 6.59 9.02
C ILE A 101 -17.96 6.80 10.04
N VAL A 102 -17.62 6.70 11.33
CA VAL A 102 -18.54 6.87 12.46
C VAL A 102 -17.93 7.78 13.50
N TRP A 103 -18.53 8.95 13.71
CA TRP A 103 -18.17 9.91 14.75
C TRP A 103 -18.89 9.61 16.06
N ASN A 104 -18.21 9.82 17.18
CA ASN A 104 -18.79 9.76 18.53
C ASN A 104 -18.11 10.76 19.48
N SER A 105 -18.46 10.72 20.77
CA SER A 105 -17.91 11.63 21.78
C SER A 105 -16.39 11.57 21.91
N ASP A 106 -15.83 10.39 21.66
CA ASP A 106 -14.42 10.06 21.93
C ASP A 106 -13.51 10.28 20.72
N GLY A 107 -14.09 10.42 19.52
CA GLY A 107 -13.37 10.62 18.26
C GLY A 107 -14.11 10.02 17.06
N VAL A 108 -13.37 9.36 16.17
CA VAL A 108 -13.91 8.78 14.93
C VAL A 108 -13.37 7.37 14.69
N GLN A 109 -14.19 6.51 14.10
CA GLN A 109 -13.79 5.20 13.59
C GLN A 109 -14.02 5.14 12.08
N PHE A 110 -13.15 4.44 11.36
CA PHE A 110 -13.27 4.22 9.91
C PHE A 110 -12.47 3.00 9.47
N LYS A 111 -12.70 2.57 8.23
CA LYS A 111 -11.92 1.51 7.57
C LYS A 111 -11.18 2.05 6.36
N MET A 112 -9.89 1.77 6.26
CA MET A 112 -9.08 1.98 5.05
C MET A 112 -8.91 0.63 4.37
N SER A 113 -9.35 0.49 3.13
CA SER A 113 -9.15 -0.74 2.35
C SER A 113 -8.51 -0.39 1.02
N ALA A 114 -7.57 -1.23 0.59
CA ALA A 114 -7.05 -1.18 -0.76
C ALA A 114 -7.06 -2.57 -1.38
N SER A 115 -7.49 -2.61 -2.63
CA SER A 115 -7.31 -3.75 -3.53
C SER A 115 -6.87 -3.22 -4.89
N ALA A 116 -5.68 -3.61 -5.37
CA ALA A 116 -5.16 -3.11 -6.65
C ALA A 116 -4.52 -4.22 -7.49
N SER A 117 -5.12 -4.52 -8.64
CA SER A 117 -4.65 -5.54 -9.57
C SER A 117 -3.62 -5.01 -10.57
N ASN A 118 -2.83 -5.93 -11.16
CA ASN A 118 -1.89 -5.61 -12.23
C ASN A 118 -2.66 -5.25 -13.53
N PRO A 119 -2.52 -4.02 -14.06
CA PRO A 119 -3.26 -3.59 -15.26
C PRO A 119 -2.78 -4.26 -16.55
N LEU A 120 -1.63 -4.93 -16.53
CA LEU A 120 -1.03 -5.61 -17.69
C LEU A 120 -1.27 -7.13 -17.67
N ASN A 121 -1.82 -7.67 -16.58
CA ASN A 121 -2.20 -9.07 -16.43
C ASN A 121 -3.47 -9.18 -15.61
N VAL A 122 -4.61 -9.34 -16.29
CA VAL A 122 -5.95 -9.44 -15.67
C VAL A 122 -6.13 -10.68 -14.79
N TYR A 123 -5.23 -11.66 -14.87
CA TYR A 123 -5.26 -12.89 -14.07
C TYR A 123 -4.31 -12.83 -12.86
N ALA A 124 -3.50 -11.77 -12.72
CA ALA A 124 -2.70 -11.59 -11.52
C ALA A 124 -3.63 -11.22 -10.35
N PRO A 125 -3.46 -11.85 -9.17
CA PRO A 125 -4.21 -11.44 -8.00
C PRO A 125 -3.86 -9.99 -7.62
N PRO A 126 -4.81 -9.25 -7.01
CA PRO A 126 -4.56 -7.92 -6.48
C PRO A 126 -3.60 -7.97 -5.28
N VAL A 127 -3.10 -6.79 -4.88
CA VAL A 127 -2.57 -6.61 -3.53
C VAL A 127 -3.66 -6.04 -2.64
N ASP A 128 -3.80 -6.61 -1.45
CA ASP A 128 -4.87 -6.30 -0.51
C ASP A 128 -4.34 -5.84 0.86
N TYR A 129 -5.01 -4.85 1.44
CA TYR A 129 -4.96 -4.56 2.88
C TYR A 129 -6.29 -4.02 3.39
N LEU A 130 -6.53 -4.20 4.70
CA LEU A 130 -7.63 -3.63 5.44
C LEU A 130 -7.14 -3.10 6.79
N LEU A 131 -7.38 -1.82 7.08
CA LEU A 131 -7.17 -1.22 8.39
C LEU A 131 -8.51 -0.80 8.99
N THR A 132 -8.79 -1.25 10.20
CA THR A 132 -9.83 -0.68 11.07
C THR A 132 -9.17 0.27 12.04
N VAL A 133 -9.51 1.56 11.94
CA VAL A 133 -8.83 2.65 12.65
C VAL A 133 -9.82 3.35 13.57
N CYS A 134 -9.43 3.56 14.82
CA CYS A 134 -10.07 4.48 15.75
C CYS A 134 -9.10 5.62 16.08
N VAL A 135 -9.49 6.85 15.78
CA VAL A 135 -8.75 8.06 16.16
C VAL A 135 -9.48 8.74 17.31
N LYS A 136 -8.76 9.05 18.39
CA LYS A 136 -9.28 9.75 19.56
C LYS A 136 -9.05 11.26 19.48
N LYS A 137 -9.82 12.04 20.23
CA LYS A 137 -9.71 13.52 20.27
C LYS A 137 -8.37 14.05 20.79
N ASP A 138 -7.63 13.27 21.55
CA ASP A 138 -6.27 13.62 21.99
C ASP A 138 -5.21 13.33 20.91
N GLY A 139 -5.60 12.73 19.79
CA GLY A 139 -4.70 12.32 18.71
C GLY A 139 -4.19 10.89 18.84
N SER A 140 -4.53 10.16 19.90
CA SER A 140 -4.18 8.74 20.01
C SER A 140 -4.97 7.89 19.00
N ILE A 141 -4.39 6.74 18.62
CA ILE A 141 -5.01 5.81 17.68
C ILE A 141 -5.02 4.37 18.22
N ASP A 142 -6.03 3.61 17.83
CA ASP A 142 -6.09 2.15 17.93
C ASP A 142 -6.34 1.60 16.52
N ILE A 143 -5.43 0.76 16.02
CA ILE A 143 -5.49 0.19 14.68
C ILE A 143 -5.38 -1.32 14.75
N GLN A 144 -6.29 -1.97 14.04
CA GLN A 144 -6.21 -3.37 13.66
C GLN A 144 -6.05 -3.42 12.14
N GLY A 145 -5.04 -4.14 11.66
CA GLY A 145 -4.75 -4.24 10.24
C GLY A 145 -4.57 -5.68 9.78
N GLU A 146 -4.92 -5.93 8.53
CA GLU A 146 -4.67 -7.16 7.79
C GLU A 146 -4.09 -6.79 6.41
N HIS A 147 -3.18 -7.60 5.88
CA HIS A 147 -2.62 -7.45 4.54
C HIS A 147 -2.00 -8.74 4.01
N ASP A 148 -1.80 -8.79 2.69
CA ASP A 148 -1.07 -9.85 2.00
C ASP A 148 0.40 -9.97 2.46
N GLY A 149 1.01 -11.13 2.26
CA GLY A 149 2.43 -11.33 2.59
C GLY A 149 3.43 -10.62 1.66
N PHE A 150 2.98 -10.10 0.51
CA PHE A 150 3.85 -9.47 -0.49
C PHE A 150 3.22 -8.21 -1.11
N PRO A 151 3.97 -7.15 -1.44
CA PRO A 151 5.40 -6.94 -1.25
C PRO A 151 5.70 -6.33 0.14
N CYS A 152 6.20 -5.10 0.22
CA CYS A 152 6.38 -4.39 1.49
C CYS A 152 5.17 -3.47 1.77
N PHE A 153 4.77 -3.41 3.04
CA PHE A 153 3.70 -2.55 3.54
C PHE A 153 4.25 -1.61 4.60
N GLU A 154 3.83 -0.35 4.58
CA GLU A 154 4.22 0.63 5.59
C GLU A 154 3.06 1.56 5.94
N PHE A 155 2.86 1.75 7.25
CA PHE A 155 1.79 2.57 7.79
C PHE A 155 2.35 3.57 8.80
N TYR A 156 1.96 4.84 8.64
CA TYR A 156 2.45 5.95 9.45
C TYR A 156 1.31 6.83 9.95
N LYS A 157 1.53 7.44 11.11
CA LYS A 157 0.68 8.47 11.71
C LYS A 157 1.41 9.80 11.65
N GLN A 158 0.70 10.89 11.45
CA GLN A 158 1.20 12.25 11.63
C GLN A 158 0.14 13.10 12.30
N VAL A 159 0.50 13.81 13.37
CA VAL A 159 -0.40 14.67 14.13
C VAL A 159 0.00 16.13 13.94
N ASP A 160 -0.97 17.00 13.64
CA ASP A 160 -0.79 18.47 13.54
C ASP A 160 0.45 18.89 12.74
N PHE A 161 0.71 18.22 11.61
CA PHE A 161 1.87 18.46 10.73
C PHE A 161 3.25 18.24 11.41
N GLY A 162 3.28 17.53 12.53
CA GLY A 162 4.49 17.12 13.23
C GLY A 162 5.28 16.04 12.48
N LEU A 163 6.15 15.35 13.22
CA LEU A 163 6.92 14.23 12.67
C LEU A 163 6.02 13.03 12.39
N PHE A 164 6.41 12.22 11.42
CA PHE A 164 5.77 10.92 11.20
C PHE A 164 6.17 9.93 12.27
N GLU A 165 5.19 9.17 12.76
CA GLU A 165 5.36 8.06 13.68
C GLU A 165 5.02 6.76 12.96
N GLN A 166 5.88 5.76 13.08
CA GLN A 166 5.64 4.44 12.48
C GLN A 166 4.57 3.69 13.27
N ILE A 167 3.53 3.24 12.56
CA ILE A 167 2.48 2.37 13.09
C ILE A 167 2.95 0.92 12.95
N TYR A 168 3.21 0.50 11.72
CA TYR A 168 3.57 -0.86 11.36
C TYR A 168 4.31 -0.88 10.01
N THR A 169 5.21 -1.85 9.84
CA THR A 169 5.91 -2.14 8.58
C THR A 169 6.03 -3.64 8.40
N HIS A 170 5.81 -4.13 7.19
CA HIS A 170 6.06 -5.51 6.77
C HIS A 170 7.08 -5.51 5.63
N ASP A 171 8.10 -6.35 5.75
CA ASP A 171 9.12 -6.57 4.72
C ASP A 171 9.15 -8.05 4.32
N PHE A 172 8.64 -8.36 3.12
CA PHE A 172 8.60 -9.73 2.61
C PHE A 172 9.99 -10.40 2.55
N ARG A 173 11.07 -9.60 2.46
CA ARG A 173 12.45 -10.12 2.42
C ARG A 173 12.86 -10.73 3.75
N GLU A 174 12.29 -10.25 4.85
CA GLU A 174 12.57 -10.73 6.21
C GLU A 174 11.72 -11.95 6.56
N THR A 175 10.47 -12.00 6.07
CA THR A 175 9.55 -13.11 6.31
C THR A 175 9.71 -14.26 5.31
N GLY A 176 10.38 -14.01 4.18
CA GLY A 176 10.59 -15.00 3.13
C GLY A 176 9.36 -15.21 2.24
N ASP A 177 8.39 -14.29 2.29
CA ASP A 177 7.23 -14.32 1.41
C ASP A 177 7.64 -14.09 -0.05
N THR A 178 6.80 -14.53 -0.97
CA THR A 178 7.04 -14.39 -2.40
C THR A 178 5.83 -13.75 -3.07
N ALA A 179 5.94 -13.44 -4.36
CA ALA A 179 4.80 -12.95 -5.15
C ALA A 179 3.59 -13.92 -5.16
N ALA A 180 3.72 -15.16 -4.66
CA ALA A 180 2.59 -16.05 -4.45
C ALA A 180 1.67 -15.59 -3.30
N ALA A 181 2.20 -14.88 -2.30
CA ALA A 181 1.46 -14.34 -1.16
C ALA A 181 0.60 -13.10 -1.49
N LEU A 182 0.46 -12.76 -2.78
CA LEU A 182 -0.57 -11.85 -3.28
C LEU A 182 -1.91 -12.56 -3.50
N GLY A 183 -1.90 -13.89 -3.62
CA GLY A 183 -3.11 -14.65 -3.89
C GLY A 183 -3.62 -15.34 -2.63
N GLY A 184 -4.94 -15.44 -2.48
CA GLY A 184 -5.56 -16.10 -1.34
C GLY A 184 -6.22 -15.08 -0.42
N GLU A 185 -6.18 -15.35 0.88
CA GLU A 185 -6.60 -14.42 1.93
C GLU A 185 -5.39 -13.60 2.41
N MET A 186 -5.63 -12.48 3.08
CA MET A 186 -4.57 -11.69 3.71
C MET A 186 -3.87 -12.49 4.82
N ASP A 187 -2.58 -12.79 4.63
CA ASP A 187 -1.82 -13.71 5.49
C ASP A 187 -1.41 -13.13 6.85
N TYR A 188 -1.29 -11.80 6.94
CA TYR A 188 -0.75 -11.11 8.11
C TYR A 188 -1.79 -10.21 8.76
N SER A 189 -1.73 -10.15 10.09
CA SER A 189 -2.52 -9.22 10.89
C SER A 189 -1.68 -8.53 11.96
N PHE A 190 -2.07 -7.33 12.36
CA PHE A 190 -1.42 -6.59 13.44
C PHE A 190 -2.42 -5.77 14.25
N THR A 191 -2.02 -5.44 15.48
CA THR A 191 -2.73 -4.46 16.32
C THR A 191 -1.71 -3.47 16.87
N LYS A 192 -2.03 -2.18 16.80
CA LYS A 192 -1.14 -1.10 17.26
C LYS A 192 -1.92 0.02 17.94
N ARG A 193 -1.35 0.54 19.02
CA ARG A 193 -1.79 1.77 19.70
C ARG A 193 -0.65 2.78 19.75
N LEU A 194 -0.94 4.04 19.43
CA LEU A 194 -0.01 5.18 19.49
C LEU A 194 -0.71 6.41 20.04
#